data_AF-A0A256IUC2-F1
#
_entry.id   AF-A0A256IUC2-F1
#
_cell.length_a   1.000
_cell.length_b   1.000
_cell.length_c   1.000
_cell.angle_alpha   90.00
_cell.angle_beta   90.00
_cell.angle_gamma   90.00
#
_symmetry.space_group_name_H-M   'P 1'
#
loop_
_entity.id
_entity.type
_entity.pdbx_description
1 polymer ?
#
loop_
_entity_poly.entity_id
_entity_poly.type
_entity_poly.pdbx_seq_one_letter_code
_entity_poly.pdbx_strand_id
1 'polypeptide(L)'
;MLVDTTVWAWIGALAMGAGTVPPLWAWLSGSSATDESHGVYYGTLAGVTGVAALAYLAMALGVGTLSTAAGELEVVRYVDWLVTTPLILLYLGLLARPSRRVLTGLIGVDVVVIAGGVTAAATGGAVSWAAFAVGGAAYLALVYGLLVALPRSASAEGDRVRAVFGTLRNITVVLWTLYPVVWLLAPTGFGLLTSATEMLVFVYLDIVSKVGFVVIAVAGADALDRLGADEFAAADSAAEERTAALGDD
;
A
#
# COMPACT_ATOMS: atom_id res chain seq x y z
N MET A 1 24.98 -4.68 23.75
CA MET A 1 23.90 -3.67 23.66
C MET A 1 22.90 -4.18 22.63
N LEU A 2 21.69 -4.53 23.06
CA LEU A 2 20.59 -4.74 22.11
C LEU A 2 20.29 -3.37 21.49
N VAL A 3 20.22 -3.30 20.16
CA VAL A 3 19.92 -2.06 19.45
C VAL A 3 18.54 -1.56 19.87
N ASP A 4 18.47 -0.30 20.29
CA ASP A 4 17.23 0.35 20.75
C ASP A 4 16.21 0.47 19.61
N THR A 5 14.90 0.39 19.92
CA THR A 5 13.80 0.52 18.95
C THR A 5 13.89 1.83 18.17
N THR A 6 14.40 2.88 18.83
CA THR A 6 14.72 4.19 18.26
C THR A 6 15.65 4.11 17.04
N VAL A 7 16.67 3.27 17.07
CA VAL A 7 17.63 3.14 15.94
C VAL A 7 16.93 2.58 14.71
N TRP A 8 16.07 1.57 14.90
CA TRP A 8 15.28 1.00 13.82
C TRP A 8 14.27 2.01 13.25
N ALA A 9 13.68 2.86 14.10
CA ALA A 9 12.81 3.95 13.65
C ALA A 9 13.56 4.94 12.74
N TRP A 10 14.77 5.36 13.11
CA TRP A 10 15.61 6.22 12.26
C TRP A 10 15.96 5.59 10.93
N ILE A 11 16.31 4.28 10.92
CA ILE A 11 16.56 3.53 9.68
C ILE A 11 15.32 3.55 8.79
N GLY A 12 14.14 3.28 9.36
CA GLY A 12 12.86 3.38 8.66
C GLY A 12 12.63 4.75 8.06
N ALA A 13 12.84 5.82 8.84
CA ALA A 13 12.63 7.20 8.39
C ALA A 13 13.53 7.56 7.20
N LEU A 14 14.82 7.22 7.28
CA LEU A 14 15.78 7.49 6.22
C LEU A 14 15.48 6.67 4.95
N ALA A 15 15.16 5.39 5.09
CA ALA A 15 14.85 4.52 3.96
C ALA A 15 13.57 4.96 3.23
N MET A 16 12.51 5.28 3.97
CA MET A 16 11.27 5.79 3.41
C MET A 16 11.44 7.17 2.79
N GLY A 17 12.21 8.05 3.43
CA GLY A 17 12.58 9.36 2.89
C GLY A 17 13.28 9.22 1.54
N ALA A 18 14.28 8.34 1.45
CA ALA A 18 14.98 8.05 0.20
C ALA A 18 14.05 7.46 -0.87
N GLY A 19 13.16 6.53 -0.50
CA GLY A 19 12.16 5.95 -1.41
C GLY A 19 11.16 6.96 -1.96
N THR A 20 10.92 8.06 -1.24
CA THR A 20 9.99 9.13 -1.64
C THR A 20 10.56 10.03 -2.73
N VAL A 21 11.87 10.22 -2.79
CA VAL A 21 12.51 11.20 -3.67
C VAL A 21 12.20 10.96 -5.15
N PRO A 22 12.38 9.75 -5.73
CA PRO A 22 12.12 9.54 -7.16
C PRO A 22 10.68 9.80 -7.61
N PRO A 23 9.63 9.21 -6.99
CA PRO A 23 8.26 9.48 -7.41
C PRO A 23 7.82 10.92 -7.12
N LEU A 24 8.30 11.54 -6.02
CA LEU A 24 7.99 12.94 -5.73
C LEU A 24 8.60 13.88 -6.79
N TRP A 25 9.84 13.63 -7.19
CA TRP A 25 10.49 14.39 -8.24
C TRP A 25 9.75 14.26 -9.57
N ALA A 26 9.39 13.04 -9.97
CA ALA A 26 8.62 12.78 -11.18
C ALA A 26 7.25 13.49 -11.15
N TRP A 27 6.56 13.44 -10.01
CA TRP A 27 5.28 14.13 -9.84
C TRP A 27 5.40 15.65 -9.95
N LEU A 28 6.42 16.26 -9.36
CA LEU A 28 6.64 17.72 -9.40
C LEU A 28 7.18 18.22 -10.75
N SER A 29 7.95 17.38 -11.46
CA SER A 29 8.58 17.75 -12.73
C SER A 29 7.67 17.49 -13.94
N GLY A 30 6.73 16.54 -13.83
CA GLY A 30 5.80 16.16 -14.89
C GLY A 30 4.56 17.05 -15.04
N SER A 31 4.57 18.27 -14.50
CA SER A 31 3.41 19.18 -14.56
C SER A 31 3.28 19.95 -15.89
N SER A 32 3.74 19.37 -17.01
CA SER A 32 3.56 19.94 -18.36
C SER A 32 2.32 19.32 -19.04
N ALA A 33 1.63 20.07 -19.90
CA ALA A 33 0.27 19.77 -20.38
C ALA A 33 0.07 18.43 -21.12
N THR A 34 1.13 17.71 -21.49
CA THR A 34 1.09 16.37 -22.09
C THR A 34 1.41 15.23 -21.10
N ASP A 35 1.85 15.58 -19.90
CA ASP A 35 2.49 14.71 -18.90
C ASP A 35 1.63 14.61 -17.60
N GLU A 36 0.51 15.35 -17.57
CA GLU A 36 -0.51 15.35 -16.51
C GLU A 36 -1.11 13.96 -16.26
N SER A 37 -1.08 13.07 -17.27
CA SER A 37 -1.64 11.71 -17.23
C SER A 37 -0.99 10.81 -16.16
N HIS A 38 0.30 10.98 -15.87
CA HIS A 38 1.01 10.11 -14.91
C HIS A 38 1.12 10.67 -13.50
N GLY A 39 0.76 11.94 -13.29
CA GLY A 39 0.93 12.62 -12.02
C GLY A 39 0.24 11.92 -10.84
N VAL A 40 -0.95 11.34 -11.06
CA VAL A 40 -1.67 10.57 -10.03
C VAL A 40 -0.92 9.30 -9.60
N TYR A 41 -0.22 8.64 -10.52
CA TYR A 41 0.55 7.42 -10.22
C TYR A 41 1.74 7.75 -9.34
N TYR A 42 2.55 8.73 -9.75
CA TYR A 42 3.73 9.17 -9.00
C TYR A 42 3.35 9.83 -7.67
N GLY A 43 2.29 10.63 -7.64
CA GLY A 43 1.76 11.21 -6.40
C GLY A 43 1.30 10.14 -5.40
N THR A 44 0.64 9.07 -5.88
CA THR A 44 0.26 7.93 -5.04
C THR A 44 1.49 7.22 -4.46
N LEU A 45 2.51 6.95 -5.29
CA LEU A 45 3.76 6.32 -4.84
C LEU A 45 4.53 7.18 -3.83
N ALA A 46 4.64 8.50 -4.09
CA ALA A 46 5.24 9.45 -3.17
C ALA A 46 4.47 9.52 -1.84
N GLY A 47 3.15 9.42 -1.88
CA GLY A 47 2.30 9.33 -0.69
C GLY A 47 2.59 8.09 0.15
N VAL A 48 2.77 6.91 -0.46
CA VAL A 48 3.06 5.66 0.25
C VAL A 48 4.32 5.78 1.10
N THR A 49 5.45 6.18 0.51
CA THR A 49 6.72 6.27 1.25
C THR A 49 6.82 7.56 2.06
N GLY A 50 6.20 8.66 1.62
CA GLY A 50 6.24 9.93 2.31
C GLY A 50 5.51 9.91 3.65
N VAL A 51 4.31 9.33 3.69
CA VAL A 51 3.55 9.13 4.94
C VAL A 51 4.31 8.20 5.88
N ALA A 52 4.85 7.09 5.36
CA ALA A 52 5.67 6.18 6.16
C ALA A 52 6.93 6.85 6.71
N ALA A 53 7.59 7.73 5.94
CA ALA A 53 8.75 8.48 6.41
C ALA A 53 8.41 9.39 7.60
N LEU A 54 7.28 10.10 7.52
CA LEU A 54 6.80 10.95 8.62
C LEU A 54 6.44 10.11 9.86
N ALA A 55 5.80 8.97 9.67
CA ALA A 55 5.45 8.06 10.75
C ALA A 55 6.70 7.52 11.46
N TYR A 56 7.69 7.04 10.69
CA TYR A 56 8.96 6.59 11.25
C TYR A 56 9.76 7.70 11.93
N LEU A 57 9.72 8.93 11.39
CA LEU A 57 10.32 10.08 12.04
C LEU A 57 9.64 10.37 13.39
N ALA A 58 8.31 10.33 13.45
CA ALA A 58 7.57 10.52 14.71
C ALA A 58 7.93 9.42 15.73
N MET A 59 7.95 8.15 15.33
CA MET A 59 8.39 7.04 16.20
C MET A 59 9.84 7.25 16.69
N ALA A 60 10.75 7.69 15.81
CA ALA A 60 12.15 7.95 16.15
C ALA A 60 12.35 9.12 17.13
N LEU A 61 11.40 10.05 17.15
CA LEU A 61 11.34 11.17 18.10
C LEU A 61 10.56 10.82 19.37
N GLY A 62 10.08 9.58 19.51
CA GLY A 62 9.28 9.12 20.66
C GLY A 62 7.86 9.69 20.69
N VAL A 63 7.30 10.06 19.53
CA VAL A 63 5.95 10.61 19.41
C VAL A 63 4.98 9.54 18.92
N GLY A 64 3.84 9.44 19.60
CA GLY A 64 2.70 8.65 19.13
C GLY A 64 2.58 7.24 19.67
N THR A 65 3.25 6.97 20.79
CA THR A 65 3.02 5.78 21.62
C THR A 65 1.94 6.07 22.66
N LEU A 66 1.03 5.13 22.90
CA LEU A 66 0.03 5.17 23.96
C LEU A 66 0.14 3.95 24.88
N SER A 67 0.07 4.17 26.19
CA SER A 67 -0.05 3.08 27.16
C SER A 67 -1.46 2.49 27.13
N THR A 68 -1.56 1.18 26.92
CA THR A 68 -2.82 0.43 26.86
C THR A 68 -2.85 -0.69 27.90
N ALA A 69 -3.98 -1.39 28.00
CA ALA A 69 -4.08 -2.57 28.86
C ALA A 69 -3.15 -3.73 28.45
N ALA A 70 -2.69 -3.74 27.20
CA ALA A 70 -1.80 -4.76 26.65
C ALA A 70 -0.31 -4.35 26.67
N GLY A 71 0.00 -3.12 27.05
CA GLY A 71 1.33 -2.53 26.97
C GLY A 71 1.36 -1.26 26.13
N GLU A 72 2.55 -0.86 25.72
CA GLU A 72 2.77 0.32 24.86
C GLU A 72 2.36 0.02 23.41
N LEU A 73 1.49 0.87 22.87
CA LEU A 73 0.99 0.79 21.51
C LEU A 73 1.55 1.93 20.66
N GLU A 74 2.26 1.58 19.60
CA GLU A 74 2.80 2.53 18.63
C GLU A 74 1.69 2.98 17.65
N VAL A 75 0.83 3.91 18.07
CA VAL A 75 -0.36 4.34 17.32
C VAL A 75 0.00 4.89 15.94
N VAL A 76 1.11 5.61 15.84
CA VAL A 76 1.58 6.20 14.59
C VAL A 76 1.82 5.15 13.50
N ARG A 77 2.24 3.92 13.86
CA ARG A 77 2.38 2.81 12.91
C ARG A 77 1.05 2.43 12.27
N TYR A 78 -0.01 2.35 13.08
CA TYR A 78 -1.32 1.98 12.58
C TYR A 78 -1.97 3.12 11.78
N VAL A 79 -1.67 4.38 12.11
CA VAL A 79 -2.07 5.55 11.30
C VAL A 79 -1.34 5.56 9.95
N ASP A 80 -0.04 5.25 9.92
CA ASP A 80 0.70 5.01 8.66
C ASP A 80 -0.03 3.96 7.83
N TRP A 81 -0.24 2.77 8.38
CA TRP A 81 -0.86 1.68 7.64
C TRP A 81 -2.26 2.05 7.15
N LEU A 82 -3.10 2.67 7.99
CA LEU A 82 -4.45 3.11 7.61
C LEU A 82 -4.48 4.06 6.40
N VAL A 83 -3.37 4.76 6.12
CA VAL A 83 -3.24 5.65 4.95
C VAL A 83 -2.49 4.96 3.81
N THR A 84 -1.38 4.29 4.08
CA THR A 84 -0.49 3.75 3.05
C THR A 84 -1.00 2.45 2.45
N THR A 85 -1.72 1.61 3.19
CA THR A 85 -2.31 0.38 2.64
C THR A 85 -3.42 0.69 1.62
N PRO A 86 -4.35 1.65 1.84
CA PRO A 86 -5.25 2.12 0.80
C PRO A 86 -4.54 2.74 -0.41
N LEU A 87 -3.43 3.46 -0.23
CA LEU A 87 -2.68 4.04 -1.35
C LEU A 87 -2.01 2.95 -2.21
N ILE A 88 -1.51 1.87 -1.60
CA ILE A 88 -0.99 0.70 -2.34
C ILE A 88 -2.12 0.05 -3.14
N LEU A 89 -3.29 -0.15 -2.53
CA LEU A 89 -4.47 -0.70 -3.21
C LEU A 89 -4.95 0.21 -4.35
N LEU A 90 -4.93 1.53 -4.12
CA LEU A 90 -5.22 2.54 -5.14
C LEU A 90 -4.26 2.41 -6.32
N TYR A 91 -2.95 2.32 -6.08
CA TYR A 91 -1.97 2.16 -7.15
C TYR A 91 -2.19 0.89 -7.99
N LEU A 92 -2.45 -0.25 -7.33
CA LEU A 92 -2.83 -1.49 -8.01
C LEU A 92 -4.14 -1.31 -8.81
N GLY A 93 -5.10 -0.57 -8.28
CA GLY A 93 -6.35 -0.20 -8.96
C GLY A 93 -6.14 0.70 -10.16
N LEU A 94 -5.22 1.67 -10.10
CA LEU A 94 -4.88 2.54 -11.23
C LEU A 94 -4.29 1.73 -12.39
N LEU A 95 -3.42 0.75 -12.08
CA LEU A 95 -2.86 -0.14 -13.10
C LEU A 95 -3.88 -1.10 -13.70
N ALA A 96 -4.72 -1.72 -12.87
CA ALA A 96 -5.65 -2.75 -13.33
C ALA A 96 -6.98 -2.20 -13.85
N ARG A 97 -7.33 -0.97 -13.47
CA ARG A 97 -8.60 -0.30 -13.77
C ARG A 97 -9.84 -1.17 -13.44
N PRO A 98 -9.96 -1.71 -12.21
CA PRO A 98 -11.12 -2.50 -11.85
C PRO A 98 -12.37 -1.62 -11.69
N SER A 99 -13.54 -2.25 -11.56
CA SER A 99 -14.77 -1.53 -11.22
C SER A 99 -14.62 -0.80 -9.88
N ARG A 100 -15.24 0.39 -9.77
CA ARG A 100 -15.19 1.21 -8.54
C ARG A 100 -15.61 0.41 -7.30
N ARG A 101 -16.63 -0.44 -7.43
CA ARG A 101 -17.13 -1.31 -6.35
C ARG A 101 -16.07 -2.28 -5.83
N VAL A 102 -15.26 -2.85 -6.72
CA VAL A 102 -14.18 -3.76 -6.31
C VAL A 102 -13.10 -2.97 -5.58
N LEU A 103 -12.63 -1.85 -6.15
CA LEU A 103 -11.57 -1.06 -5.51
C LEU A 103 -11.98 -0.51 -4.14
N THR A 104 -13.16 0.10 -4.02
CA THR A 104 -13.63 0.63 -2.73
C THR A 104 -13.95 -0.48 -1.73
N GLY A 105 -14.40 -1.64 -2.22
CA GLY A 105 -14.57 -2.84 -1.39
C GLY A 105 -13.25 -3.34 -0.80
N LEU A 106 -12.18 -3.38 -1.60
CA LEU A 106 -10.85 -3.76 -1.10
C LEU A 106 -10.34 -2.78 -0.04
N ILE A 107 -10.46 -1.48 -0.29
CA ILE A 107 -10.07 -0.44 0.68
C ILE A 107 -10.90 -0.56 1.97
N GLY A 108 -12.21 -0.80 1.86
CA GLY A 108 -13.06 -0.99 3.03
C GLY A 108 -12.68 -2.22 3.85
N VAL A 109 -12.37 -3.34 3.21
CA VAL A 109 -11.90 -4.55 3.87
C VAL A 109 -10.53 -4.33 4.52
N ASP A 110 -9.63 -3.61 3.86
CA ASP A 110 -8.32 -3.25 4.39
C ASP A 110 -8.42 -2.41 5.67
N VAL A 111 -9.34 -1.44 5.73
CA VAL A 111 -9.63 -0.69 6.97
C VAL A 111 -10.06 -1.63 8.11
N VAL A 112 -10.84 -2.67 7.82
CA VAL A 112 -11.22 -3.68 8.84
C VAL A 112 -10.00 -4.48 9.32
N VAL A 113 -9.06 -4.81 8.43
CA VAL A 113 -7.80 -5.47 8.80
C VAL A 113 -7.03 -4.60 9.79
N ILE A 114 -6.83 -3.32 9.47
CA ILE A 114 -6.07 -2.39 10.33
C ILE A 114 -6.81 -2.17 11.65
N ALA A 115 -8.13 -1.96 11.64
CA ALA A 115 -8.92 -1.79 12.87
C ALA A 115 -8.88 -3.03 13.78
N GLY A 116 -8.92 -4.24 13.18
CA GLY A 116 -8.73 -5.50 13.89
C GLY A 116 -7.35 -5.57 14.54
N GLY A 117 -6.29 -5.21 13.80
CA GLY A 117 -4.92 -5.16 14.31
C GLY A 117 -4.73 -4.17 15.46
N VAL A 118 -5.26 -2.95 15.35
CA VAL A 118 -5.23 -1.94 16.43
C VAL A 118 -5.92 -2.46 17.67
N THR A 119 -7.13 -3.02 17.52
CA THR A 119 -7.91 -3.55 18.65
C THR A 119 -7.19 -4.73 19.30
N ALA A 120 -6.58 -5.60 18.50
CA ALA A 120 -5.80 -6.73 18.99
C ALA A 120 -4.55 -6.27 19.77
N ALA A 121 -3.84 -5.25 19.30
CA ALA A 121 -2.65 -4.73 19.95
C ALA A 121 -2.95 -3.84 21.18
N ALA A 122 -4.11 -3.19 21.23
CA ALA A 122 -4.52 -2.32 22.34
C ALA A 122 -5.16 -3.07 23.52
N THR A 123 -5.57 -4.33 23.30
CA THR A 123 -6.31 -5.14 24.28
C THR A 123 -5.55 -6.43 24.61
N GLY A 124 -5.90 -7.06 25.72
CA GLY A 124 -5.33 -8.34 26.16
C GLY A 124 -6.35 -9.47 26.20
N GLY A 125 -5.87 -10.70 26.37
CA GLY A 125 -6.71 -11.88 26.59
C GLY A 125 -7.67 -12.17 25.43
N ALA A 126 -8.89 -12.61 25.73
CA ALA A 126 -9.84 -13.09 24.73
C ALA A 126 -10.24 -12.04 23.68
N VAL A 127 -10.32 -10.75 24.07
CA VAL A 127 -10.68 -9.66 23.16
C VAL A 127 -9.60 -9.47 22.09
N SER A 128 -8.34 -9.53 22.50
CA SER A 128 -7.19 -9.41 21.59
C SER A 128 -7.22 -10.48 20.50
N TRP A 129 -7.36 -11.74 20.91
CA TRP A 129 -7.44 -12.88 20.00
C TRP A 129 -8.67 -12.86 19.10
N ALA A 130 -9.83 -12.42 19.61
CA ALA A 130 -11.04 -12.27 18.81
C ALA A 130 -10.87 -11.17 17.74
N ALA A 131 -10.28 -10.02 18.11
CA ALA A 131 -9.99 -8.95 17.18
C ALA A 131 -8.96 -9.36 16.12
N PHE A 132 -7.92 -10.09 16.51
CA PHE A 132 -6.95 -10.67 15.60
C PHE A 132 -7.62 -11.64 14.61
N ALA A 133 -8.53 -12.50 15.08
CA ALA A 133 -9.27 -13.42 14.21
C ALA A 133 -10.17 -12.70 13.20
N VAL A 134 -10.85 -11.62 13.62
CA VAL A 134 -11.65 -10.77 12.71
C VAL A 134 -10.76 -10.09 11.67
N GLY A 135 -9.65 -9.48 12.10
CA GLY A 135 -8.67 -8.87 11.20
C GLY A 135 -8.06 -9.90 10.23
N GLY A 136 -7.76 -11.11 10.70
CA GLY A 136 -7.27 -12.22 9.89
C GLY A 136 -8.29 -12.70 8.86
N ALA A 137 -9.57 -12.83 9.23
CA ALA A 137 -10.63 -13.18 8.29
C ALA A 137 -10.83 -12.09 7.22
N ALA A 138 -10.79 -10.82 7.61
CA ALA A 138 -10.79 -9.69 6.67
C ALA A 138 -9.56 -9.73 5.75
N TYR A 139 -8.39 -10.07 6.26
CA TYR A 139 -7.18 -10.20 5.47
C TYR A 139 -7.30 -11.33 4.43
N LEU A 140 -7.87 -12.48 4.79
CA LEU A 140 -8.14 -13.55 3.83
C LEU A 140 -9.11 -13.10 2.73
N ALA A 141 -10.14 -12.33 3.08
CA ALA A 141 -11.05 -11.71 2.10
C ALA A 141 -10.31 -10.72 1.19
N LEU A 142 -9.37 -9.94 1.73
CA LEU A 142 -8.53 -9.03 0.97
C LEU A 142 -7.60 -9.77 0.00
N VAL A 143 -6.98 -10.87 0.44
CA VAL A 143 -6.15 -11.73 -0.41
C VAL A 143 -6.96 -12.33 -1.56
N TYR A 144 -8.17 -12.85 -1.28
CA TYR A 144 -9.09 -13.28 -2.33
C TYR A 144 -9.42 -12.13 -3.28
N GLY A 145 -9.69 -10.95 -2.73
CA GLY A 145 -9.94 -9.73 -3.47
C GLY A 145 -8.81 -9.39 -4.44
N LEU A 146 -7.56 -9.41 -3.98
CA LEU A 146 -6.37 -9.11 -4.77
C LEU A 146 -6.06 -10.18 -5.83
N LEU A 147 -6.13 -11.46 -5.47
CA LEU A 147 -5.74 -12.55 -6.35
C LEU A 147 -6.83 -12.93 -7.37
N VAL A 148 -8.09 -12.64 -7.05
CA VAL A 148 -9.23 -13.16 -7.81
C VAL A 148 -10.18 -12.06 -8.27
N ALA A 149 -10.74 -11.26 -7.36
CA ALA A 149 -11.79 -10.30 -7.71
C ALA A 149 -11.26 -9.13 -8.55
N LEU A 150 -10.11 -8.57 -8.16
CA LEU A 150 -9.47 -7.45 -8.84
C LEU A 150 -9.04 -7.84 -10.27
N PRO A 151 -8.30 -8.94 -10.52
CA PRO A 151 -7.94 -9.35 -11.88
C PRO A 151 -9.14 -9.69 -12.75
N ARG A 152 -10.21 -10.28 -12.19
CA ARG A 152 -11.46 -10.55 -12.93
C ARG A 152 -12.21 -9.28 -13.34
N SER A 153 -12.06 -8.21 -12.57
CA SER A 153 -12.70 -6.93 -12.83
C SER A 153 -11.82 -5.98 -13.63
N ALA A 154 -10.56 -6.34 -13.90
CA ALA A 154 -9.59 -5.47 -14.56
C ALA A 154 -9.96 -5.26 -16.03
N SER A 155 -9.93 -4.00 -16.47
CA SER A 155 -10.14 -3.64 -17.89
C SER A 155 -8.88 -3.11 -18.56
N ALA A 156 -7.78 -2.96 -17.83
CA ALA A 156 -6.51 -2.53 -18.41
C ALA A 156 -5.92 -3.61 -19.33
N GLU A 157 -5.51 -3.20 -20.54
CA GLU A 157 -4.95 -4.07 -21.55
C GLU A 157 -3.41 -3.95 -21.63
N GLY A 158 -2.77 -4.83 -22.41
CA GLY A 158 -1.32 -4.88 -22.57
C GLY A 158 -0.56 -5.84 -21.64
N ASP A 159 0.31 -6.67 -22.23
CA ASP A 159 1.10 -7.67 -21.51
C ASP A 159 2.03 -7.06 -20.45
N ARG A 160 2.56 -5.86 -20.73
CA ARG A 160 3.47 -5.17 -19.82
C ARG A 160 2.76 -4.66 -18.57
N VAL A 161 1.57 -4.05 -18.72
CA VAL A 161 0.74 -3.60 -17.60
C VAL A 161 0.39 -4.80 -16.72
N ARG A 162 -0.05 -5.91 -17.32
CA ARG A 162 -0.34 -7.15 -16.60
C ARG A 162 0.86 -7.71 -15.85
N ALA A 163 2.06 -7.66 -16.43
CA ALA A 163 3.29 -8.13 -15.79
C ALA A 163 3.69 -7.27 -14.58
N VAL A 164 3.65 -5.94 -14.72
CA VAL A 164 3.95 -5.01 -13.62
C VAL A 164 2.91 -5.15 -12.51
N PHE A 165 1.62 -5.12 -12.85
CA PHE A 165 0.52 -5.34 -11.91
C PHE A 165 0.67 -6.68 -11.17
N GLY A 166 0.91 -7.78 -11.90
CA GLY A 166 1.04 -9.12 -11.32
C GLY A 166 2.22 -9.21 -10.36
N THR A 167 3.35 -8.58 -10.68
CA THR A 167 4.52 -8.50 -9.82
C THR A 167 4.20 -7.74 -8.53
N LEU A 168 3.68 -6.52 -8.65
CA LEU A 168 3.32 -5.66 -7.51
C LEU A 168 2.26 -6.32 -6.62
N ARG A 169 1.21 -6.91 -7.20
CA ARG A 169 0.20 -7.66 -6.45
C ARG A 169 0.81 -8.81 -5.66
N ASN A 170 1.67 -9.61 -6.30
CA ASN A 170 2.23 -10.81 -5.67
C ASN A 170 3.15 -10.43 -4.50
N ILE A 171 4.01 -9.43 -4.66
CA ILE A 171 4.86 -8.96 -3.55
C ILE A 171 4.00 -8.41 -2.40
N THR A 172 2.93 -7.67 -2.69
CA THR A 172 2.00 -7.16 -1.67
C THR A 172 1.39 -8.31 -0.87
N VAL A 173 0.82 -9.31 -1.53
CA VAL A 173 0.19 -10.45 -0.85
C VAL A 173 1.20 -11.21 0.02
N VAL A 174 2.37 -11.52 -0.53
CA VAL A 174 3.42 -12.28 0.19
C VAL A 174 3.89 -11.50 1.43
N LEU A 175 4.23 -10.22 1.27
CA LEU A 175 4.75 -9.42 2.38
C LEU A 175 3.67 -9.12 3.43
N TRP A 176 2.44 -8.83 3.01
CA TRP A 176 1.36 -8.55 3.95
C TRP A 176 0.98 -9.78 4.77
N THR A 177 1.20 -11.00 4.24
CA THR A 177 0.99 -12.25 5.00
C THR A 177 1.95 -12.35 6.19
N LEU A 178 3.12 -11.72 6.11
CA LEU A 178 4.12 -11.76 7.18
C LEU A 178 3.73 -10.90 8.39
N TYR A 179 2.96 -9.82 8.21
CA TYR A 179 2.55 -8.94 9.32
C TYR A 179 1.73 -9.65 10.41
N PRO A 180 0.66 -10.41 10.11
CA PRO A 180 -0.05 -11.16 11.15
C PRO A 180 0.82 -12.27 11.75
N VAL A 181 1.80 -12.82 11.02
CA VAL A 181 2.78 -13.76 11.58
C VAL A 181 3.68 -13.07 12.59
N VAL A 182 4.17 -11.86 12.30
CA VAL A 182 4.96 -11.07 13.26
C VAL A 182 4.14 -10.77 14.50
N TRP A 183 2.87 -10.35 14.35
CA TRP A 183 1.98 -10.11 15.48
C TRP A 183 1.82 -11.37 16.36
N LEU A 184 1.62 -12.55 15.76
CA LEU A 184 1.55 -13.81 16.51
C LEU A 184 2.82 -14.10 17.31
N LEU A 185 3.99 -13.77 16.76
CA LEU A 185 5.27 -14.03 17.41
C LEU A 185 5.67 -12.92 18.41
N ALA A 186 5.12 -11.72 18.28
CA ALA A 186 5.40 -10.55 19.12
C ALA A 186 4.93 -10.75 20.59
N PRO A 187 5.37 -9.88 21.52
CA PRO A 187 4.91 -9.87 22.92
C PRO A 187 3.39 -9.85 23.10
N THR A 188 2.66 -9.21 22.18
CA THR A 188 1.18 -9.15 22.16
C THR A 188 0.53 -10.50 21.85
N GLY A 189 1.20 -11.36 21.09
CA GLY A 189 0.75 -12.71 20.73
C GLY A 189 1.34 -13.78 21.67
N PHE A 190 2.25 -14.59 21.14
CA PHE A 190 2.88 -15.70 21.87
C PHE A 190 4.16 -15.29 22.63
N GLY A 191 4.66 -14.07 22.46
CA GLY A 191 5.83 -13.56 23.18
C GLY A 191 7.15 -14.24 22.83
N LEU A 192 7.29 -14.69 21.58
CA LEU A 192 8.51 -15.35 21.08
C LEU A 192 9.57 -14.35 20.58
N LEU A 193 9.18 -13.11 20.29
CA LEU A 193 10.07 -12.02 19.91
C LEU A 193 10.23 -11.01 21.05
N THR A 194 11.38 -10.33 21.07
CA THR A 194 11.55 -9.11 21.86
C THR A 194 10.94 -7.91 21.12
N SER A 195 10.57 -6.84 21.83
CA SER A 195 10.06 -5.61 21.21
C SER A 195 11.06 -4.98 20.22
N ALA A 196 12.36 -5.08 20.49
CA ALA A 196 13.40 -4.63 19.57
C ALA A 196 13.43 -5.47 18.27
N THR A 197 13.24 -6.78 18.39
CA THR A 197 13.15 -7.69 17.22
C THR A 197 11.87 -7.45 16.44
N GLU A 198 10.74 -7.27 17.10
CA GLU A 198 9.46 -6.91 16.47
C GLU A 198 9.62 -5.61 15.66
N MET A 199 10.18 -4.56 16.27
CA MET A 199 10.45 -3.28 15.61
C MET A 199 11.34 -3.44 14.38
N LEU A 200 12.44 -4.19 14.50
CA LEU A 200 13.34 -4.50 13.38
C LEU A 200 12.56 -5.14 12.23
N VAL A 201 11.78 -6.18 12.52
CA VAL A 201 11.07 -6.94 11.49
C VAL A 201 10.01 -6.07 10.82
N PHE A 202 9.25 -5.26 11.56
CA PHE A 202 8.29 -4.34 10.95
C PHE A 202 8.96 -3.27 10.09
N VAL A 203 10.08 -2.69 10.52
CA VAL A 203 10.86 -1.75 9.69
C VAL A 203 11.32 -2.41 8.41
N TYR A 204 11.87 -3.62 8.49
CA TYR A 204 12.29 -4.37 7.32
C TYR A 204 11.12 -4.64 6.37
N LEU A 205 10.00 -5.15 6.89
CA LEU A 205 8.81 -5.43 6.09
C LEU A 205 8.25 -4.17 5.44
N ASP A 206 8.22 -3.04 6.15
CA ASP A 206 7.75 -1.77 5.61
C ASP A 206 8.69 -1.28 4.51
N ILE A 207 10.00 -1.33 4.69
CA ILE A 207 10.96 -0.94 3.65
C ILE A 207 10.74 -1.77 2.38
N VAL A 208 10.62 -3.08 2.49
CA VAL A 208 10.45 -3.94 1.31
C VAL A 208 9.06 -3.74 0.68
N SER A 209 8.00 -3.64 1.49
CA SER A 209 6.62 -3.53 1.00
C SER A 209 6.25 -2.13 0.47
N LYS A 210 6.99 -1.08 0.86
CA LYS A 210 6.77 0.29 0.42
C LYS A 210 7.86 0.76 -0.53
N VAL A 211 9.12 0.82 -0.08
CA VAL A 211 10.24 1.26 -0.93
C VAL A 211 10.48 0.27 -2.07
N GLY A 212 10.49 -1.04 -1.79
CA GLY A 212 10.62 -2.06 -2.83
C GLY A 212 9.48 -2.01 -3.84
N PHE A 213 8.24 -1.80 -3.37
CA PHE A 213 7.07 -1.58 -4.22
C PHE A 213 7.25 -0.35 -5.12
N VAL A 214 7.64 0.80 -4.56
CA VAL A 214 7.89 2.04 -5.31
C VAL A 214 8.99 1.85 -6.35
N VAL A 215 10.10 1.19 -6.00
CA VAL A 215 11.19 0.93 -6.95
C VAL A 215 10.71 0.10 -8.13
N ILE A 216 9.95 -0.97 -7.90
CA ILE A 216 9.39 -1.81 -8.97
C ILE A 216 8.38 -1.02 -9.80
N ALA A 217 7.53 -0.22 -9.15
CA ALA A 217 6.52 0.60 -9.81
C ALA A 217 7.14 1.68 -10.73
N VAL A 218 8.15 2.40 -10.24
CA VAL A 218 8.90 3.40 -11.03
C VAL A 218 9.70 2.73 -12.15
N ALA A 219 10.34 1.59 -11.90
CA ALA A 219 11.05 0.84 -12.94
C ALA A 219 10.11 0.27 -14.02
N GLY A 220 8.84 0.09 -13.68
CA GLY A 220 7.77 -0.32 -14.59
C GLY A 220 6.96 0.84 -15.18
N ALA A 221 7.44 2.07 -15.10
CA ALA A 221 6.72 3.25 -15.57
C ALA A 221 6.37 3.21 -17.07
N ASP A 222 7.11 2.45 -17.88
CA ASP A 222 6.80 2.19 -19.30
C ASP A 222 5.44 1.51 -19.51
N ALA A 223 4.88 0.88 -18.47
CA ALA A 223 3.51 0.39 -18.48
C ALA A 223 2.48 1.52 -18.49
N LEU A 224 2.80 2.69 -17.91
CA LEU A 224 1.91 3.84 -17.85
C LEU A 224 1.76 4.51 -19.22
N ASP A 225 2.82 4.54 -20.03
CA ASP A 225 2.78 5.03 -21.40
C ASP A 225 1.77 4.23 -22.26
N ARG A 226 1.72 2.91 -22.05
CA ARG A 226 0.78 2.03 -22.77
C ARG A 226 -0.66 2.28 -22.36
N LEU A 227 -0.90 2.50 -21.07
CA LEU A 227 -2.24 2.87 -20.57
C LEU A 227 -2.73 4.18 -21.17
N GLY A 228 -1.83 5.17 -21.33
CA GLY A 228 -2.17 6.44 -21.97
C GLY A 228 -2.48 6.26 -23.46
N ALA A 229 -1.65 5.50 -24.19
CA ALA A 229 -1.87 5.23 -25.61
C ALA A 229 -3.22 4.56 -25.90
N ASP A 230 -3.63 3.60 -25.08
CA ASP A 230 -4.93 2.93 -25.20
C ASP A 230 -6.10 3.91 -24.97
N GLU A 231 -5.98 4.85 -24.03
CA GLU A 231 -6.99 5.89 -23.80
C GLU A 231 -7.12 6.85 -24.98
N PHE A 232 -5.99 7.30 -25.54
CA PHE A 232 -6.00 8.18 -26.71
C PHE A 232 -6.64 7.49 -27.92
N ALA A 233 -6.30 6.23 -28.19
CA ALA A 233 -6.88 5.46 -29.29
C ALA A 233 -8.40 5.24 -29.11
N ALA A 234 -8.85 4.96 -27.88
CA ALA A 234 -10.27 4.82 -27.56
C ALA A 234 -11.04 6.15 -27.70
N ALA A 235 -10.42 7.27 -27.35
CA ALA A 235 -11.02 8.59 -27.50
C ALA A 235 -11.14 9.01 -28.98
N ASP A 236 -10.12 8.73 -29.79
CA ASP A 236 -10.08 9.07 -31.21
C ASP A 236 -11.14 8.29 -32.01
N SER A 237 -11.22 6.96 -31.79
CA SER A 237 -12.27 6.12 -32.39
C SER A 237 -13.69 6.55 -31.99
N ALA A 238 -13.91 6.92 -30.73
CA ALA A 238 -15.20 7.44 -30.27
C ALA A 238 -15.53 8.85 -30.81
N ALA A 239 -14.53 9.61 -31.26
CA ALA A 239 -14.72 10.88 -31.94
C ALA A 239 -15.06 10.66 -33.42
N GLU A 240 -14.34 9.77 -34.10
CA GLU A 240 -14.63 9.38 -35.49
C GLU A 240 -16.04 8.80 -35.66
N GLU A 241 -16.50 7.92 -34.75
CA GLU A 241 -17.87 7.39 -34.79
C GLU A 241 -18.93 8.49 -34.65
N ARG A 242 -18.68 9.51 -33.80
CA ARG A 242 -19.59 10.65 -33.66
C ARG A 242 -19.61 11.51 -34.92
N THR A 243 -18.45 11.74 -35.53
CA THR A 243 -18.37 12.51 -36.78
C THR A 243 -19.04 11.77 -37.92
N ALA A 244 -18.88 10.45 -38.02
CA ALA A 244 -19.58 9.62 -39.00
C ALA A 244 -21.11 9.64 -38.80
N ALA A 245 -21.58 9.55 -37.56
CA ALA A 245 -23.01 9.61 -37.23
C ALA A 245 -23.66 10.98 -37.52
N LEU A 246 -22.89 12.06 -37.60
CA LEU A 246 -23.38 13.41 -37.90
C LEU A 246 -23.28 13.78 -39.39
N GLY A 247 -22.59 12.98 -40.20
CA GLY A 247 -22.38 13.22 -41.63
C GLY A 247 -23.41 12.56 -42.56
N ASP A 248 -24.30 11.73 -42.02
CA ASP A 248 -25.34 10.99 -42.75
C ASP A 248 -26.74 11.67 -42.73
N ASP A 249 -26.84 12.90 -42.20
CA ASP A 249 -28.05 13.76 -42.20
C ASP A 249 -27.96 14.90 -43.24
#